data_AF-A0A7S7EQM4-F1
#
_entry.id   AF-A0A7S7EQM4-F1
#
_cell.length_a   1.000
_cell.length_b   1.000
_cell.length_c   1.000
_cell.angle_alpha   90.00
_cell.angle_beta   90.00
_cell.angle_gamma   90.00
#
_symmetry.space_group_name_H-M   'P 1'
#
loop_
_entity.id
_entity.type
_entity.pdbx_description
1 polymer ?
#
loop_
_entity_poly.entity_id
_entity_poly.type
_entity_poly.pdbx_seq_one_letter_code
_entity_poly.pdbx_strand_id
1 'polypeptide(L)'
;MDYIKAFEAIVAQQLARVEKMKQDTEFVNYQALDKIIIGVIGGDGIGPAITAQAHRVLENLLADEVKAGKVEFKVIDGCTIENRAAAGKAIPEDVLAEIKKCNVLLKGPTTTPRKGDKWANVESANVAMRKELDLFANVRPVKVPEQGIDWTFFRENTECLYALGSQGVNINDDLAFDFRVITNPGTERIARLAFEYARANNKKRVTIVTKANVVKTTDGKFLDVCKNVAKEYSEIEVDDWYIDIMTAKLVDEKRRGQFEVLILPNLYGDILTDEAAEFQGGVGTAGSANLGKHYSMFEAIHGSAPRMVEEGRDIYADPSSVIRAGAMLLSHIGYQAQADKLFGALEACTNEKKLVITGRTDGCTGAEYADYIISKI
;
A
#
# COMPACT_ATOMS: atom_id res chain seq x y z
N MET A 1 -35.02 -9.42 3.86
CA MET A 1 -33.74 -9.97 4.35
C MET A 1 -33.79 -9.90 5.88
N ASP A 2 -33.42 -10.97 6.58
CA ASP A 2 -33.36 -10.96 8.04
C ASP A 2 -32.05 -10.27 8.48
N TYR A 3 -32.12 -8.95 8.65
CA TYR A 3 -30.95 -8.11 8.95
C TYR A 3 -30.33 -8.43 10.32
N ILE A 4 -31.10 -9.03 11.24
CA ILE A 4 -30.57 -9.48 12.53
C ILE A 4 -29.63 -10.67 12.31
N LYS A 5 -30.07 -11.69 11.57
CA LYS A 5 -29.20 -12.84 11.24
C LYS A 5 -27.97 -12.44 10.43
N ALA A 6 -28.11 -11.48 9.53
CA ALA A 6 -26.97 -10.93 8.80
C ALA A 6 -25.94 -10.29 9.75
N PHE A 7 -26.41 -9.50 10.72
CA PHE A 7 -25.55 -8.90 11.73
C PHE A 7 -24.90 -9.94 12.66
N GLU A 8 -25.64 -10.95 13.10
CA GLU A 8 -25.09 -12.06 13.90
C GLU A 8 -23.97 -12.81 13.15
N ALA A 9 -24.15 -13.06 11.85
CA ALA A 9 -23.13 -13.68 11.01
C ALA A 9 -21.87 -12.81 10.90
N ILE A 10 -22.03 -11.48 10.74
CA ILE A 10 -20.92 -10.53 10.75
C ILE A 10 -20.15 -10.61 12.08
N VAL A 11 -20.85 -10.61 13.21
CA VAL A 11 -20.21 -10.68 14.54
C VAL A 11 -19.45 -12.00 14.70
N ALA A 12 -20.06 -13.14 14.35
CA ALA A 12 -19.40 -14.45 14.42
C ALA A 12 -18.14 -14.51 13.54
N GLN A 13 -18.20 -13.97 12.33
CA GLN A 13 -17.05 -13.87 11.42
C GLN A 13 -15.92 -13.02 12.02
N GLN A 14 -16.25 -11.87 12.60
CA GLN A 14 -15.24 -10.97 13.19
C GLN A 14 -14.61 -11.56 14.47
N LEU A 15 -15.38 -12.27 15.29
CA LEU A 15 -14.83 -12.99 16.45
C LEU A 15 -13.85 -14.08 16.03
N ALA A 16 -14.20 -14.90 15.02
CA ALA A 16 -13.30 -15.91 14.47
C ALA A 16 -12.02 -15.29 13.89
N ARG A 17 -12.15 -14.14 13.19
CA ARG A 17 -11.00 -13.40 12.66
C ARG A 17 -10.07 -12.91 13.77
N VAL A 18 -10.61 -12.41 14.88
CA VAL A 18 -9.85 -11.99 16.06
C VAL A 18 -9.04 -13.15 16.64
N GLU A 19 -9.65 -14.32 16.81
CA GLU A 19 -8.93 -15.49 17.33
C GLU A 19 -7.81 -15.94 16.40
N LYS A 20 -8.04 -15.92 15.08
CA LYS A 20 -6.98 -16.19 14.09
C LYS A 20 -5.81 -15.20 14.20
N MET A 21 -6.10 -13.90 14.32
CA MET A 21 -5.05 -12.87 14.46
C MET A 21 -4.22 -13.03 15.74
N LYS A 22 -4.82 -13.53 16.83
CA LYS A 22 -4.08 -13.79 18.09
C LYS A 22 -3.13 -14.98 17.98
N GLN A 23 -3.46 -15.96 17.14
CA GLN A 23 -2.63 -17.16 16.94
C GLN A 23 -1.45 -16.89 16.02
N ASP A 24 -1.60 -15.97 15.07
CA ASP A 24 -0.55 -15.59 14.14
C ASP A 24 0.38 -14.53 14.76
N THR A 25 1.46 -14.95 15.41
CA THR A 25 2.34 -14.04 16.17
C THR A 25 3.62 -13.63 15.43
N GLU A 26 4.16 -14.46 14.54
CA GLU A 26 5.52 -14.31 14.02
C GLU A 26 5.59 -13.57 12.68
N PHE A 27 6.60 -12.73 12.52
CA PHE A 27 6.93 -12.10 11.25
C PHE A 27 7.99 -12.92 10.52
N VAL A 28 7.89 -12.98 9.19
CA VAL A 28 8.95 -13.54 8.35
C VAL A 28 10.23 -12.73 8.51
N ASN A 29 11.33 -13.41 8.83
CA ASN A 29 12.66 -12.84 8.76
C ASN A 29 13.26 -13.12 7.38
N TYR A 30 13.15 -12.15 6.46
CA TYR A 30 13.65 -12.29 5.09
C TYR A 30 15.15 -12.57 5.01
N GLN A 31 15.96 -12.03 5.94
CA GLN A 31 17.40 -12.25 5.96
C GLN A 31 17.80 -13.68 6.37
N ALA A 32 16.89 -14.41 7.01
CA ALA A 32 17.10 -15.81 7.39
C ALA A 32 16.65 -16.81 6.31
N LEU A 33 16.05 -16.34 5.20
CA LEU A 33 15.63 -17.20 4.10
C LEU A 33 16.83 -17.56 3.23
N ASP A 34 16.96 -18.85 2.88
CA ASP A 34 17.97 -19.31 1.91
C ASP A 34 17.77 -18.67 0.52
N LYS A 35 16.50 -18.38 0.19
CA LYS A 35 16.08 -17.79 -1.07
C LYS A 35 14.81 -16.97 -0.91
N ILE A 36 14.78 -15.80 -1.56
CA ILE A 36 13.63 -14.90 -1.60
C ILE A 36 13.03 -14.94 -3.01
N ILE A 37 11.75 -15.27 -3.09
CA ILE A 37 10.99 -15.24 -4.35
C ILE A 37 10.18 -13.94 -4.41
N ILE A 38 10.53 -13.08 -5.37
CA ILE A 38 9.86 -11.83 -5.70
C ILE A 38 8.84 -12.10 -6.82
N GLY A 39 7.55 -12.12 -6.48
CA GLY A 39 6.46 -12.25 -7.44
C GLY A 39 6.20 -10.92 -8.16
N VAL A 40 6.21 -10.90 -9.48
CA VAL A 40 5.99 -9.70 -10.30
C VAL A 40 4.64 -9.81 -11.01
N ILE A 41 3.69 -8.94 -10.67
CA ILE A 41 2.31 -8.95 -11.20
C ILE A 41 2.08 -7.68 -11.99
N GLY A 42 1.93 -7.77 -13.32
CA GLY A 42 1.74 -6.59 -14.18
C GLY A 42 0.40 -5.87 -13.96
N GLY A 43 -0.67 -6.61 -13.64
CA GLY A 43 -2.00 -6.04 -13.48
C GLY A 43 -2.63 -5.61 -14.81
N ASP A 44 -3.25 -4.43 -14.82
CA ASP A 44 -4.09 -3.92 -15.91
C ASP A 44 -3.65 -2.55 -16.41
N GLY A 45 -4.11 -2.20 -17.61
CA GLY A 45 -3.91 -0.87 -18.19
C GLY A 45 -2.43 -0.57 -18.41
N ILE A 46 -1.91 0.52 -17.86
CA ILE A 46 -0.48 0.85 -17.93
C ILE A 46 0.40 -0.07 -17.08
N GLY A 47 -0.20 -0.87 -16.20
CA GLY A 47 0.50 -1.69 -15.21
C GLY A 47 1.58 -2.60 -15.80
N PRO A 48 1.29 -3.42 -16.82
CA PRO A 48 2.31 -4.24 -17.47
C PRO A 48 3.52 -3.44 -17.97
N ALA A 49 3.29 -2.27 -18.59
CA ALA A 49 4.37 -1.44 -19.13
C ALA A 49 5.29 -0.90 -18.01
N ILE A 50 4.72 -0.34 -16.94
CA ILE A 50 5.48 0.25 -15.85
C ILE A 50 6.12 -0.79 -14.94
N THR A 51 5.43 -1.91 -14.66
CA THR A 51 5.93 -2.98 -13.81
C THR A 51 7.05 -3.76 -14.50
N ALA A 52 7.01 -3.91 -15.82
CA ALA A 52 8.12 -4.47 -16.58
C ALA A 52 9.40 -3.62 -16.43
N GLN A 53 9.28 -2.29 -16.42
CA GLN A 53 10.44 -1.42 -16.20
C GLN A 53 10.96 -1.51 -14.76
N ALA A 54 10.07 -1.53 -13.78
CA ALA A 54 10.47 -1.70 -12.38
C ALA A 54 11.18 -3.05 -12.15
N HIS A 55 10.66 -4.14 -12.74
CA HIS A 55 11.31 -5.44 -12.72
C HIS A 55 12.71 -5.38 -13.35
N ARG A 56 12.87 -4.75 -14.52
CA ARG A 56 14.18 -4.61 -15.18
C ARG A 56 15.20 -3.87 -14.32
N VAL A 57 14.78 -2.80 -13.65
CA VAL A 57 15.64 -2.03 -12.73
C VAL A 57 16.06 -2.87 -11.52
N LEU A 58 15.11 -3.60 -10.90
CA LEU A 58 15.41 -4.46 -9.75
C LEU A 58 16.30 -5.65 -10.13
N GLU A 59 16.06 -6.28 -11.27
CA GLU A 59 16.87 -7.38 -11.78
C GLU A 59 18.32 -6.93 -12.06
N ASN A 60 18.51 -5.74 -12.62
CA ASN A 60 19.83 -5.15 -12.80
C ASN A 60 20.54 -4.91 -11.45
N LEU A 61 19.82 -4.34 -10.48
CA LEU A 61 20.35 -4.00 -9.16
C LEU A 61 20.66 -5.24 -8.29
N LEU A 62 19.95 -6.35 -8.52
CA LEU A 62 20.08 -7.62 -7.81
C LEU A 62 20.77 -8.71 -8.65
N ALA A 63 21.51 -8.34 -9.70
CA ALA A 63 22.10 -9.29 -10.64
C ALA A 63 23.01 -10.32 -9.95
N ASP A 64 23.76 -9.90 -8.94
CA ASP A 64 24.65 -10.78 -8.18
C ASP A 64 23.87 -11.75 -7.27
N GLU A 65 22.81 -11.28 -6.61
CA GLU A 65 21.91 -12.10 -5.79
C GLU A 65 21.14 -13.13 -6.62
N VAL A 66 20.68 -12.74 -7.81
CA VAL A 66 20.01 -13.63 -8.76
C VAL A 66 20.99 -14.70 -9.24
N LYS A 67 22.22 -14.30 -9.62
CA LYS A 67 23.27 -15.24 -10.04
C LYS A 67 23.68 -16.19 -8.91
N ALA A 68 23.68 -15.72 -7.66
CA ALA A 68 23.95 -16.52 -6.49
C ALA A 68 22.77 -17.42 -6.06
N GLY A 69 21.61 -17.31 -6.71
CA GLY A 69 20.40 -18.07 -6.38
C GLY A 69 19.70 -17.62 -5.09
N LYS A 70 20.09 -16.48 -4.51
CA LYS A 70 19.49 -15.91 -3.29
C LYS A 70 18.17 -15.19 -3.56
N VAL A 71 18.01 -14.65 -4.77
CA VAL A 71 16.77 -14.01 -5.23
C VAL A 71 16.29 -14.71 -6.50
N GLU A 72 14.98 -14.93 -6.60
CA GLU A 72 14.30 -15.31 -7.83
C GLU A 72 13.18 -14.34 -8.13
N PHE A 73 13.15 -13.83 -9.35
CA PHE A 73 11.97 -13.14 -9.87
C PHE A 73 11.04 -14.14 -10.54
N LYS A 74 9.76 -14.04 -10.17
CA LYS A 74 8.71 -14.87 -10.75
C LYS A 74 7.62 -13.98 -11.31
N VAL A 75 7.54 -13.90 -12.63
CA VAL A 75 6.44 -13.20 -13.30
C VAL A 75 5.16 -14.03 -13.12
N ILE A 76 4.11 -13.38 -12.63
CA ILE A 76 2.80 -13.99 -12.39
C ILE A 76 1.80 -13.30 -13.33
N ASP A 77 1.43 -14.03 -14.38
CA ASP A 77 0.40 -13.61 -15.31
C ASP A 77 -1.00 -14.00 -14.83
N GLY A 78 -2.01 -13.49 -15.50
CA GLY A 78 -3.40 -13.92 -15.33
C GLY A 78 -4.21 -13.19 -14.26
N CYS A 79 -3.62 -12.23 -13.56
CA CYS A 79 -4.35 -11.31 -12.67
C CYS A 79 -5.09 -10.16 -13.41
N THR A 80 -5.23 -10.26 -14.74
CA THR A 80 -5.85 -9.22 -15.56
C THR A 80 -7.36 -9.13 -15.35
N ILE A 81 -7.97 -8.01 -15.71
CA ILE A 81 -9.42 -7.79 -15.63
C ILE A 81 -10.19 -8.76 -16.52
N GLU A 82 -9.64 -9.13 -17.68
CA GLU A 82 -10.21 -10.14 -18.59
C GLU A 82 -10.35 -11.49 -17.88
N ASN A 83 -9.27 -11.98 -17.27
CA ASN A 83 -9.26 -13.28 -16.61
C ASN A 83 -10.11 -13.29 -15.34
N ARG A 84 -10.05 -12.21 -14.56
CA ARG A 84 -10.89 -12.02 -13.36
C ARG A 84 -12.38 -12.01 -13.71
N ALA A 85 -12.76 -11.27 -14.76
CA ALA A 85 -14.14 -11.22 -15.23
C ALA A 85 -14.61 -12.57 -15.77
N ALA A 86 -13.76 -13.27 -16.54
CA ALA A 86 -14.07 -14.62 -17.06
C ALA A 86 -14.25 -15.64 -15.93
N ALA A 87 -13.43 -15.57 -14.88
CA ALA A 87 -13.54 -16.44 -13.71
C ALA A 87 -14.66 -16.03 -12.75
N GLY A 88 -15.24 -14.83 -12.89
CA GLY A 88 -16.20 -14.28 -11.94
C GLY A 88 -15.61 -14.07 -10.54
N LYS A 89 -14.29 -13.87 -10.42
CA LYS A 89 -13.55 -13.81 -9.16
C LYS A 89 -12.67 -12.57 -9.09
N ALA A 90 -12.44 -12.07 -7.87
CA ALA A 90 -11.51 -10.97 -7.65
C ALA A 90 -10.06 -11.34 -7.99
N ILE A 91 -9.69 -12.62 -7.80
CA ILE A 91 -8.42 -13.20 -8.21
C ILE A 91 -8.72 -14.66 -8.61
N PRO A 92 -8.31 -15.15 -9.79
CA PRO A 92 -8.41 -16.57 -10.12
C PRO A 92 -7.64 -17.44 -9.11
N GLU A 93 -8.12 -18.65 -8.85
CA GLU A 93 -7.56 -19.51 -7.78
C GLU A 93 -6.14 -20.00 -8.09
N ASP A 94 -5.87 -20.32 -9.35
CA ASP A 94 -4.56 -20.68 -9.86
C ASP A 94 -3.57 -19.52 -9.70
N VAL A 95 -4.00 -18.30 -10.04
CA VAL A 95 -3.20 -17.08 -9.86
C VAL A 95 -2.91 -16.82 -8.39
N LEU A 96 -3.91 -16.93 -7.51
CA LEU A 96 -3.73 -16.76 -6.07
C LEU A 96 -2.77 -17.80 -5.48
N ALA A 97 -2.80 -19.04 -5.98
CA ALA A 97 -1.88 -20.08 -5.57
C ALA A 97 -0.43 -19.74 -5.97
N GLU A 98 -0.21 -19.18 -7.17
CA GLU A 98 1.12 -18.71 -7.58
C GLU A 98 1.61 -17.52 -6.74
N ILE A 99 0.72 -16.59 -6.40
CA ILE A 99 1.00 -15.46 -5.51
C ILE A 99 1.46 -15.95 -4.13
N LYS A 100 0.75 -16.93 -3.54
CA LYS A 100 1.08 -17.48 -2.21
C LYS A 100 2.38 -18.31 -2.18
N LYS A 101 2.98 -18.63 -3.34
CA LYS A 101 4.32 -19.25 -3.42
C LYS A 101 5.46 -18.22 -3.34
N CYS A 102 5.15 -16.93 -3.40
CA CYS A 102 6.16 -15.87 -3.33
C CYS A 102 6.26 -15.31 -1.91
N ASN A 103 7.45 -14.86 -1.52
CA ASN A 103 7.66 -14.23 -0.21
C ASN A 103 7.21 -12.76 -0.23
N VAL A 104 7.47 -12.09 -1.34
CA VAL A 104 7.18 -10.67 -1.52
C VAL A 104 6.69 -10.42 -2.95
N LEU A 105 5.84 -9.41 -3.13
CA LEU A 105 5.20 -9.09 -4.40
C LEU A 105 5.55 -7.67 -4.84
N LEU A 106 5.86 -7.49 -6.12
CA LEU A 106 5.85 -6.22 -6.83
C LEU A 106 4.67 -6.22 -7.79
N LYS A 107 3.75 -5.27 -7.63
CA LYS A 107 2.47 -5.31 -8.32
C LYS A 107 2.16 -3.97 -9.02
N GLY A 108 1.71 -4.06 -10.27
CA GLY A 108 1.09 -2.98 -11.02
C GLY A 108 -0.39 -2.75 -10.66
N PRO A 109 -0.98 -1.63 -11.10
CA PRO A 109 -2.38 -1.31 -10.84
C PRO A 109 -3.32 -2.37 -11.41
N THR A 110 -4.46 -2.60 -10.74
CA THR A 110 -5.54 -3.46 -11.24
C THR A 110 -6.83 -2.68 -11.37
N THR A 111 -7.57 -2.90 -12.45
CA THR A 111 -8.86 -2.27 -12.70
C THR A 111 -9.94 -2.87 -11.80
N THR A 112 -10.72 -2.01 -11.12
CA THR A 112 -11.93 -2.44 -10.40
C THR A 112 -13.13 -1.97 -11.22
N PRO A 113 -13.90 -2.88 -11.84
CA PRO A 113 -15.04 -2.50 -12.65
C PRO A 113 -16.18 -1.97 -11.78
N ARG A 114 -16.98 -1.05 -12.36
CA ARG A 114 -18.19 -0.51 -11.74
C ARG A 114 -19.43 -1.06 -12.42
N LYS A 115 -20.58 -0.96 -11.73
CA LYS A 115 -21.87 -1.30 -12.32
C LYS A 115 -22.10 -0.47 -13.60
N GLY A 116 -22.25 -1.15 -14.73
CA GLY A 116 -22.43 -0.53 -16.05
C GLY A 116 -21.16 -0.49 -16.91
N ASP A 117 -20.00 -0.88 -16.38
CA ASP A 117 -18.79 -1.05 -17.18
C ASP A 117 -18.89 -2.30 -18.08
N LYS A 118 -17.99 -2.41 -19.08
CA LYS A 118 -17.93 -3.55 -20.01
C LYS A 118 -17.64 -4.90 -19.34
N TRP A 119 -17.10 -4.87 -18.12
CA TRP A 119 -16.70 -6.04 -17.36
C TRP A 119 -17.72 -6.35 -16.25
N ALA A 120 -17.83 -7.63 -15.88
CA ALA A 120 -18.64 -8.03 -14.74
C ALA A 120 -18.19 -7.29 -13.47
N ASN A 121 -19.15 -6.91 -12.61
CA ASN A 121 -18.91 -6.19 -11.36
C ASN A 121 -18.29 -7.11 -10.29
N VAL A 122 -17.03 -7.51 -10.49
CA VAL A 122 -16.24 -8.34 -9.57
C VAL A 122 -15.63 -7.49 -8.44
N GLU A 123 -15.41 -8.10 -7.26
CA GLU A 123 -14.70 -7.44 -6.16
C GLU A 123 -13.29 -6.99 -6.58
N SER A 124 -12.81 -5.91 -5.97
CA SER A 124 -11.48 -5.35 -6.23
C SER A 124 -10.37 -6.37 -5.93
N ALA A 125 -9.50 -6.63 -6.91
CA ALA A 125 -8.32 -7.48 -6.74
C ALA A 125 -7.39 -6.96 -5.63
N ASN A 126 -7.25 -5.62 -5.50
CA ASN A 126 -6.45 -4.99 -4.44
C ASN A 126 -6.97 -5.38 -3.05
N VAL A 127 -8.28 -5.25 -2.84
CA VAL A 127 -8.92 -5.56 -1.56
C VAL A 127 -8.85 -7.06 -1.27
N ALA A 128 -9.10 -7.90 -2.28
CA ALA A 128 -9.00 -9.35 -2.15
C ALA A 128 -7.58 -9.80 -1.79
N MET A 129 -6.54 -9.29 -2.47
CA MET A 129 -5.13 -9.63 -2.15
C MET A 129 -4.77 -9.23 -0.72
N ARG A 130 -5.15 -8.02 -0.29
CA ARG A 130 -4.86 -7.54 1.08
C ARG A 130 -5.51 -8.41 2.14
N LYS A 131 -6.74 -8.90 1.91
CA LYS A 131 -7.44 -9.83 2.81
C LYS A 131 -6.81 -11.22 2.79
N GLU A 132 -6.59 -11.79 1.60
CA GLU A 132 -6.07 -13.15 1.41
C GLU A 132 -4.65 -13.34 1.97
N LEU A 133 -3.86 -12.28 1.95
CA LEU A 133 -2.46 -12.27 2.40
C LEU A 133 -2.27 -11.59 3.77
N ASP A 134 -3.36 -11.15 4.41
CA ASP A 134 -3.39 -10.39 5.68
C ASP A 134 -2.39 -9.21 5.71
N LEU A 135 -2.42 -8.39 4.66
CA LEU A 135 -1.56 -7.21 4.50
C LEU A 135 -2.13 -6.01 5.27
N PHE A 136 -1.99 -6.08 6.58
CA PHE A 136 -2.67 -5.21 7.54
C PHE A 136 -2.20 -3.76 7.60
N ALA A 137 -0.99 -3.45 7.14
CA ALA A 137 -0.46 -2.10 7.16
C ALA A 137 -0.17 -1.63 5.73
N ASN A 138 -0.81 -0.54 5.31
CA ASN A 138 -0.40 0.19 4.11
C ASN A 138 0.51 1.35 4.54
N VAL A 139 1.79 1.28 4.16
CA VAL A 139 2.83 2.25 4.47
C VAL A 139 3.05 3.15 3.25
N ARG A 140 2.91 4.46 3.46
CA ARG A 140 3.07 5.48 2.41
C ARG A 140 4.00 6.59 2.89
N PRO A 141 5.25 6.66 2.42
CA PRO A 141 6.13 7.79 2.68
C PRO A 141 5.81 8.95 1.73
N VAL A 142 5.89 10.17 2.24
CA VAL A 142 5.80 11.42 1.47
C VAL A 142 6.93 12.33 1.93
N LYS A 143 7.82 12.70 1.01
CA LYS A 143 9.01 13.50 1.33
C LYS A 143 9.16 14.65 0.35
N VAL A 144 9.16 15.87 0.89
CA VAL A 144 9.34 17.13 0.16
C VAL A 144 10.23 18.04 1.00
N PRO A 145 11.57 17.82 0.98
CA PRO A 145 12.51 18.47 1.90
C PRO A 145 12.45 19.99 1.88
N GLU A 146 12.23 20.61 0.72
CA GLU A 146 12.09 22.05 0.54
C GLU A 146 10.87 22.65 1.26
N GLN A 147 9.89 21.81 1.58
CA GLN A 147 8.70 22.18 2.38
C GLN A 147 8.78 21.69 3.83
N GLY A 148 9.91 21.08 4.22
CA GLY A 148 10.11 20.47 5.53
C GLY A 148 9.26 19.20 5.75
N ILE A 149 8.83 18.54 4.67
CA ILE A 149 7.93 17.38 4.73
C ILE A 149 8.73 16.08 4.68
N ASP A 150 8.54 15.23 5.69
CA ASP A 150 9.06 13.85 5.75
C ASP A 150 8.09 12.99 6.57
N TRP A 151 6.94 12.70 5.97
CA TRP A 151 5.86 11.95 6.57
C TRP A 151 5.95 10.48 6.19
N THR A 152 5.65 9.60 7.15
CA THR A 152 5.39 8.19 6.88
C THR A 152 4.06 7.80 7.50
N PHE A 153 3.09 7.47 6.64
CA PHE A 153 1.76 7.06 7.08
C PHE A 153 1.69 5.55 7.22
N PHE A 154 1.16 5.09 8.34
CA PHE A 154 0.77 3.71 8.64
C PHE A 154 -0.76 3.64 8.67
N ARG A 155 -1.34 3.29 7.53
CA ARG A 155 -2.77 3.10 7.35
C ARG A 155 -3.14 1.64 7.66
N GLU A 156 -4.07 1.45 8.58
CA GLU A 156 -4.68 0.14 8.83
C GLU A 156 -5.45 -0.30 7.57
N ASN A 157 -5.24 -1.53 7.11
CA ASN A 157 -5.60 -1.93 5.74
C ASN A 157 -6.50 -3.18 5.69
N THR A 158 -6.94 -3.69 6.83
CA THR A 158 -7.73 -4.92 6.98
C THR A 158 -9.04 -4.75 7.77
N GLU A 159 -9.30 -3.58 8.36
CA GLU A 159 -10.47 -3.30 9.21
C GLU A 159 -11.20 -2.02 8.78
N CYS A 160 -11.87 -1.36 9.74
CA CYS A 160 -12.69 -0.16 9.55
C CYS A 160 -13.89 -0.42 8.61
N LEU A 161 -14.35 0.61 7.90
CA LEU A 161 -15.49 0.54 6.99
C LEU A 161 -15.22 -0.37 5.77
N TYR A 162 -13.96 -0.52 5.37
CA TYR A 162 -13.60 -1.25 4.13
C TYR A 162 -13.74 -2.76 4.30
N ALA A 163 -13.51 -3.27 5.51
CA ALA A 163 -13.62 -4.71 5.79
C ALA A 163 -15.06 -5.24 5.65
N LEU A 164 -16.06 -4.40 5.97
CA LEU A 164 -17.47 -4.78 6.01
C LEU A 164 -18.34 -4.02 5.00
N GLY A 165 -17.77 -3.17 4.15
CA GLY A 165 -18.53 -2.32 3.24
C GLY A 165 -19.36 -3.07 2.19
N SER A 166 -18.99 -4.31 1.83
CA SER A 166 -19.82 -5.18 0.98
C SER A 166 -20.92 -5.92 1.74
N GLN A 167 -20.96 -5.79 3.07
CA GLN A 167 -21.90 -6.46 3.98
C GLN A 167 -22.93 -5.49 4.56
N GLY A 168 -22.99 -4.25 4.05
CA GLY A 168 -24.03 -3.30 4.38
C GLY A 168 -25.43 -3.83 4.05
N VAL A 169 -26.44 -3.32 4.75
CA VAL A 169 -27.82 -3.80 4.64
C VAL A 169 -28.78 -2.63 4.44
N ASN A 170 -29.58 -2.69 3.37
CA ASN A 170 -30.76 -1.85 3.21
C ASN A 170 -31.90 -2.44 4.04
N ILE A 171 -32.37 -1.69 5.03
CA ILE A 171 -33.48 -2.10 5.89
C ILE A 171 -34.81 -1.90 5.15
N ASN A 172 -34.93 -0.77 4.46
CA ASN A 172 -36.02 -0.41 3.55
C ASN A 172 -35.51 0.63 2.54
N ASP A 173 -36.41 1.27 1.80
CA ASP A 173 -36.07 2.25 0.77
C ASP A 173 -35.45 3.55 1.33
N ASP A 174 -35.62 3.82 2.63
CA ASP A 174 -35.19 5.05 3.29
C ASP A 174 -33.97 4.88 4.21
N LEU A 175 -33.64 3.62 4.58
CA LEU A 175 -32.65 3.33 5.62
C LEU A 175 -31.69 2.23 5.20
N ALA A 176 -30.39 2.56 5.25
CA ALA A 176 -29.28 1.63 5.05
C ALA A 176 -28.27 1.74 6.21
N PHE A 177 -27.62 0.62 6.52
CA PHE A 177 -26.51 0.55 7.46
C PHE A 177 -25.27 -0.02 6.82
N ASP A 178 -24.15 0.64 7.06
CA ASP A 178 -22.81 0.09 6.89
C ASP A 178 -22.14 -0.10 8.25
N PHE A 179 -21.20 -1.04 8.31
CA PHE A 179 -20.56 -1.44 9.54
C PHE A 179 -19.11 -1.02 9.58
N ARG A 180 -18.68 -0.53 10.75
CA ARG A 180 -17.29 -0.22 11.05
C ARG A 180 -16.80 -1.15 12.14
N VAL A 181 -15.69 -1.85 11.90
CA VAL A 181 -15.06 -2.75 12.87
C VAL A 181 -13.64 -2.30 13.20
N ILE A 182 -13.28 -2.35 14.48
CA ILE A 182 -11.91 -2.16 14.98
C ILE A 182 -11.64 -3.21 16.06
N THR A 183 -10.50 -3.88 15.99
CA THR A 183 -10.08 -4.93 16.92
C THR A 183 -8.75 -4.61 17.59
N ASN A 184 -8.57 -5.06 18.83
CA ASN A 184 -7.32 -4.87 19.55
C ASN A 184 -6.11 -5.47 18.80
N PRO A 185 -6.10 -6.76 18.38
CA PRO A 185 -4.94 -7.31 17.69
C PRO A 185 -4.67 -6.63 16.34
N GLY A 186 -5.72 -6.20 15.61
CA GLY A 186 -5.58 -5.47 14.36
C GLY A 186 -4.94 -4.09 14.54
N THR A 187 -5.33 -3.35 15.58
CA THR A 187 -4.72 -2.05 15.91
C THR A 187 -3.32 -2.19 16.53
N GLU A 188 -3.11 -3.16 17.42
CA GLU A 188 -1.84 -3.34 18.10
C GLU A 188 -0.70 -3.63 17.12
N ARG A 189 -0.92 -4.52 16.15
CA ARG A 189 0.11 -4.90 15.16
C ARG A 189 0.56 -3.72 14.29
N ILE A 190 -0.35 -2.85 13.87
CA ILE A 190 0.02 -1.66 13.09
C ILE A 190 0.66 -0.58 13.96
N ALA A 191 0.18 -0.39 15.19
CA ALA A 191 0.80 0.56 16.11
C ALA A 191 2.24 0.16 16.40
N ARG A 192 2.50 -1.11 16.76
CA ARG A 192 3.85 -1.63 16.98
C ARG A 192 4.74 -1.43 15.75
N LEU A 193 4.22 -1.77 14.56
CA LEU A 193 4.98 -1.59 13.32
C LEU A 193 5.39 -0.11 13.09
N ALA A 194 4.48 0.83 13.35
CA ALA A 194 4.75 2.26 13.20
C ALA A 194 5.76 2.79 14.24
N PHE A 195 5.65 2.35 15.49
CA PHE A 195 6.58 2.74 16.56
C PHE A 195 7.99 2.13 16.36
N GLU A 196 8.10 0.87 15.95
CA GLU A 196 9.38 0.27 15.60
C GLU A 196 10.00 0.94 14.37
N TYR A 197 9.20 1.29 13.37
CA TYR A 197 9.68 2.09 12.24
C TYR A 197 10.22 3.45 12.70
N ALA A 198 9.48 4.16 13.56
CA ALA A 198 9.91 5.45 14.09
C ALA A 198 11.26 5.33 14.82
N ARG A 199 11.41 4.33 15.69
CA ARG A 199 12.67 4.03 16.39
C ARG A 199 13.81 3.72 15.42
N ALA A 200 13.60 2.81 14.48
CA ALA A 200 14.63 2.38 13.52
C ALA A 200 15.08 3.51 12.58
N ASN A 201 14.19 4.47 12.29
CA ASN A 201 14.44 5.59 11.39
C ASN A 201 14.70 6.92 12.13
N ASN A 202 14.98 6.86 13.44
CA ASN A 202 15.28 8.01 14.29
C ASN A 202 14.21 9.11 14.31
N LYS A 203 12.96 8.78 13.96
CA LYS A 203 11.81 9.68 14.08
C LYS A 203 11.51 9.92 15.55
N LYS A 204 11.11 11.14 15.89
CA LYS A 204 10.89 11.56 17.28
C LYS A 204 9.42 11.64 17.65
N ARG A 205 8.52 11.69 16.67
CA ARG A 205 7.09 11.84 16.89
C ARG A 205 6.26 10.79 16.15
N VAL A 206 5.28 10.23 16.86
CA VAL A 206 4.20 9.39 16.30
C VAL A 206 2.86 10.04 16.60
N THR A 207 2.10 10.36 15.56
CA THR A 207 0.79 11.00 15.65
C THR A 207 -0.34 10.02 15.37
N ILE A 208 -1.29 9.89 16.29
CA ILE A 208 -2.46 9.00 16.13
C ILE A 208 -3.64 9.82 15.60
N VAL A 209 -4.19 9.47 14.44
CA VAL A 209 -5.26 10.24 13.80
C VAL A 209 -6.58 9.48 13.82
N THR A 210 -7.61 10.07 14.44
CA THR A 210 -8.93 9.43 14.60
C THR A 210 -10.08 10.45 14.52
N LYS A 211 -11.31 10.03 14.76
CA LYS A 211 -12.45 10.91 15.08
C LYS A 211 -13.12 10.47 16.39
N ALA A 212 -12.32 10.14 17.41
CA ALA A 212 -12.78 9.54 18.66
C ALA A 212 -13.80 10.40 19.45
N ASN A 213 -13.86 11.71 19.22
CA ASN A 213 -14.88 12.57 19.82
C ASN A 213 -16.30 12.30 19.31
N VAL A 214 -16.45 11.84 18.06
CA VAL A 214 -17.74 11.48 17.45
C VAL A 214 -17.90 9.97 17.39
N VAL A 215 -16.90 9.24 16.89
CA VAL A 215 -16.93 7.79 16.66
C VAL A 215 -16.38 7.04 17.89
N LYS A 216 -17.04 7.22 19.03
CA LYS A 216 -16.52 6.86 20.36
C LYS A 216 -16.07 5.39 20.49
N THR A 217 -16.84 4.43 19.99
CA THR A 217 -16.55 3.01 20.22
C THR A 217 -15.34 2.51 19.44
N THR A 218 -15.33 2.73 18.13
CA THR A 218 -14.30 2.17 17.24
C THR A 218 -13.05 3.03 17.20
N ASP A 219 -13.18 4.37 17.15
CA ASP A 219 -11.99 5.24 17.23
C ASP A 219 -11.45 5.37 18.65
N GLY A 220 -12.30 5.35 19.67
CA GLY A 220 -11.84 5.30 21.05
C GLY A 220 -11.00 4.05 21.30
N LYS A 221 -11.48 2.86 20.87
CA LYS A 221 -10.69 1.63 20.93
C LYS A 221 -9.36 1.76 20.16
N PHE A 222 -9.38 2.28 18.93
CA PHE A 222 -8.15 2.44 18.14
C PHE A 222 -7.14 3.33 18.88
N LEU A 223 -7.58 4.48 19.36
CA LEU A 223 -6.78 5.45 20.10
C LEU A 223 -6.20 4.84 21.38
N ASP A 224 -7.02 4.16 22.18
CA ASP A 224 -6.61 3.54 23.44
C ASP A 224 -5.57 2.45 23.22
N VAL A 225 -5.75 1.60 22.20
CA VAL A 225 -4.77 0.56 21.87
C VAL A 225 -3.44 1.17 21.42
N CYS A 226 -3.46 2.17 20.52
CA CYS A 226 -2.24 2.87 20.11
C CYS A 226 -1.53 3.56 21.29
N LYS A 227 -2.28 4.22 22.19
CA LYS A 227 -1.74 4.84 23.41
C LYS A 227 -1.19 3.82 24.40
N ASN A 228 -1.74 2.62 24.44
CA ASN A 228 -1.19 1.54 25.26
C ASN A 228 0.14 1.03 24.71
N VAL A 229 0.23 0.82 23.38
CA VAL A 229 1.51 0.46 22.73
C VAL A 229 2.57 1.54 22.94
N ALA A 230 2.19 2.82 22.83
CA ALA A 230 3.09 3.96 23.04
C ALA A 230 3.87 3.93 24.37
N LYS A 231 3.30 3.32 25.43
CA LYS A 231 3.96 3.21 26.75
C LYS A 231 5.25 2.40 26.70
N GLU A 232 5.43 1.56 25.68
CA GLU A 232 6.64 0.76 25.45
C GLU A 232 7.74 1.53 24.69
N TYR A 233 7.48 2.77 24.28
CA TYR A 233 8.36 3.61 23.45
C TYR A 233 8.53 5.00 24.08
N SER A 234 9.08 5.04 25.29
CA SER A 234 9.23 6.28 26.09
C SER A 234 10.08 7.37 25.42
N GLU A 235 10.89 7.00 24.43
CA GLU A 235 11.76 7.87 23.64
C GLU A 235 11.06 8.58 22.48
N ILE A 236 9.80 8.23 22.20
CA ILE A 236 8.99 8.79 21.11
C ILE A 236 7.89 9.68 21.68
N GLU A 237 7.82 10.93 21.21
CA GLU A 237 6.71 11.83 21.52
C GLU A 237 5.44 11.34 20.82
N VAL A 238 4.33 11.29 21.57
CA VAL A 238 3.05 10.83 21.03
C VAL A 238 1.99 11.89 21.24
N ASP A 239 1.35 12.27 20.13
CA ASP A 239 0.17 13.14 20.13
C ASP A 239 -0.98 12.49 19.35
N ASP A 240 -2.19 13.03 19.53
CA ASP A 240 -3.36 12.59 18.80
C ASP A 240 -4.12 13.77 18.21
N TRP A 241 -4.63 13.59 17.00
CA TRP A 241 -5.34 14.61 16.25
C TRP A 241 -6.64 14.04 15.69
N TYR A 242 -7.67 14.89 15.63
CA TYR A 242 -8.87 14.52 14.89
C TYR A 242 -8.65 14.70 13.39
N ILE A 243 -9.19 13.78 12.59
CA ILE A 243 -8.95 13.73 11.13
C ILE A 243 -9.26 15.05 10.42
N ASP A 244 -10.32 15.77 10.83
CA ASP A 244 -10.72 17.05 10.25
C ASP A 244 -9.72 18.19 10.52
N ILE A 245 -9.15 18.25 11.73
CA ILE A 245 -8.11 19.25 12.02
C ILE A 245 -6.75 18.79 11.49
N MET A 246 -6.49 17.49 11.41
CA MET A 246 -5.28 16.94 10.81
C MET A 246 -5.16 17.29 9.33
N THR A 247 -6.22 17.11 8.52
CA THR A 247 -6.20 17.52 7.10
C THR A 247 -5.88 19.01 6.96
N ALA A 248 -6.49 19.87 7.79
CA ALA A 248 -6.20 21.30 7.82
C ALA A 248 -4.76 21.63 8.28
N LYS A 249 -4.14 20.81 9.14
CA LYS A 249 -2.76 21.01 9.60
C LYS A 249 -1.70 20.42 8.69
N LEU A 250 -2.06 19.47 7.85
CA LEU A 250 -1.18 18.95 6.82
C LEU A 250 -0.85 20.02 5.77
N VAL A 251 -1.79 20.91 5.47
CA VAL A 251 -1.58 22.06 4.55
C VAL A 251 -1.02 23.32 5.23
N ASP A 252 -1.00 23.38 6.56
CA ASP A 252 -0.49 24.52 7.32
C ASP A 252 1.03 24.49 7.38
N GLU A 253 1.72 25.37 6.65
CA GLU A 253 3.18 25.40 6.55
C GLU A 253 3.89 25.51 7.90
N LYS A 254 3.24 26.09 8.91
CA LYS A 254 3.81 26.23 10.26
C LYS A 254 3.77 24.93 11.06
N ARG A 255 2.91 23.99 10.68
CA ARG A 255 2.63 22.74 11.40
C ARG A 255 3.10 21.51 10.66
N ARG A 256 2.99 21.52 9.33
CA ARG A 256 3.17 20.33 8.48
C ARG A 256 4.54 19.65 8.67
N GLY A 257 5.60 20.41 8.91
CA GLY A 257 6.95 19.88 9.17
C GLY A 257 7.17 19.33 10.58
N GLN A 258 6.16 19.38 11.46
CA GLN A 258 6.23 18.80 12.81
C GLN A 258 5.79 17.32 12.83
N PHE A 259 5.07 16.87 11.81
CA PHE A 259 4.60 15.49 11.70
C PHE A 259 5.69 14.62 11.09
N GLU A 260 5.83 13.39 11.59
CA GLU A 260 6.84 12.44 11.11
C GLU A 260 6.22 11.08 10.80
N VAL A 261 5.66 10.40 11.80
CA VAL A 261 4.98 9.11 11.62
C VAL A 261 3.51 9.25 12.01
N LEU A 262 2.59 8.83 11.14
CA LEU A 262 1.15 8.96 11.39
C LEU A 262 0.47 7.59 11.35
N ILE A 263 -0.36 7.27 12.34
CA ILE A 263 -1.10 6.01 12.43
C ILE A 263 -2.60 6.29 12.27
N LEU A 264 -3.25 5.63 11.30
CA LEU A 264 -4.64 5.92 10.95
C LEU A 264 -5.48 4.65 10.71
N PRO A 265 -6.76 4.63 11.10
CA PRO A 265 -7.73 3.67 10.59
C PRO A 265 -7.91 3.77 9.07
N ASN A 266 -8.35 2.69 8.44
CA ASN A 266 -8.36 2.52 6.98
C ASN A 266 -8.91 3.70 6.17
N LEU A 267 -10.17 4.10 6.37
CA LEU A 267 -10.79 5.19 5.60
C LEU A 267 -10.06 6.53 5.75
N TYR A 268 -9.60 6.85 6.96
CA TYR A 268 -8.90 8.11 7.21
C TYR A 268 -7.51 8.11 6.57
N GLY A 269 -6.82 6.97 6.67
CA GLY A 269 -5.55 6.78 5.96
C GLY A 269 -5.71 6.83 4.45
N ASP A 270 -6.79 6.30 3.88
CA ASP A 270 -7.05 6.38 2.43
C ASP A 270 -7.07 7.84 1.96
N ILE A 271 -7.93 8.65 2.58
CA ILE A 271 -8.14 10.05 2.20
C ILE A 271 -6.87 10.88 2.47
N LEU A 272 -6.34 10.82 3.69
CA LEU A 272 -5.25 11.70 4.10
C LEU A 272 -3.95 11.40 3.34
N THR A 273 -3.69 10.15 2.99
CA THR A 273 -2.46 9.80 2.25
C THR A 273 -2.53 10.18 0.78
N ASP A 274 -3.71 10.21 0.19
CA ASP A 274 -3.90 10.74 -1.17
C ASP A 274 -3.72 12.27 -1.18
N GLU A 275 -4.27 12.99 -0.19
CA GLU A 275 -4.00 14.42 0.01
C GLU A 275 -2.50 14.70 0.21
N ALA A 276 -1.82 13.87 1.01
CA ALA A 276 -0.39 13.99 1.24
C ALA A 276 0.43 13.77 -0.04
N ALA A 277 0.01 12.85 -0.91
CA ALA A 277 0.72 12.56 -2.16
C ALA A 277 0.74 13.75 -3.12
N GLU A 278 -0.23 14.66 -3.06
CA GLU A 278 -0.25 15.88 -3.89
C GLU A 278 0.93 16.81 -3.60
N PHE A 279 1.50 16.79 -2.38
CA PHE A 279 2.69 17.59 -2.06
C PHE A 279 3.93 17.13 -2.82
N GLN A 280 4.03 15.84 -3.19
CA GLN A 280 5.19 15.27 -3.89
C GLN A 280 4.97 15.12 -5.42
N GLY A 281 4.02 15.88 -5.98
CA GLY A 281 3.70 15.85 -7.40
C GLY A 281 2.57 14.90 -7.79
N GLY A 282 1.78 14.45 -6.81
CA GLY A 282 0.57 13.65 -7.01
C GLY A 282 0.79 12.14 -6.86
N VAL A 283 -0.31 11.38 -6.96
CA VAL A 283 -0.32 9.91 -6.81
C VAL A 283 0.51 9.16 -7.85
N GLY A 284 0.87 9.81 -8.96
CA GLY A 284 1.63 9.22 -10.07
C GLY A 284 3.08 8.89 -9.73
N THR A 285 3.68 9.58 -8.74
CA THR A 285 5.08 9.42 -8.34
C THR A 285 5.23 8.63 -7.03
N ALA A 286 4.12 8.25 -6.41
CA ALA A 286 4.11 7.67 -5.07
C ALA A 286 4.12 6.14 -5.10
N GLY A 287 5.09 5.54 -4.40
CA GLY A 287 5.10 4.10 -4.08
C GLY A 287 4.38 3.83 -2.75
N SER A 288 3.91 2.60 -2.58
CA SER A 288 3.33 2.13 -1.31
C SER A 288 3.72 0.70 -1.00
N ALA A 289 3.71 0.35 0.28
CA ALA A 289 3.95 -1.00 0.77
C ALA A 289 2.74 -1.50 1.56
N ASN A 290 2.21 -2.65 1.20
CA ASN A 290 1.19 -3.37 1.96
C ASN A 290 1.90 -4.51 2.70
N LEU A 291 2.03 -4.38 4.02
CA LEU A 291 2.82 -5.25 4.86
C LEU A 291 1.90 -6.16 5.67
N GLY A 292 2.22 -7.45 5.65
CA GLY A 292 1.66 -8.48 6.52
C GLY A 292 2.77 -9.19 7.30
N LYS A 293 2.39 -10.19 8.09
CA LYS A 293 3.36 -11.00 8.84
C LYS A 293 4.14 -11.97 7.95
N HIS A 294 3.43 -12.60 7.01
CA HIS A 294 3.97 -13.65 6.13
C HIS A 294 4.23 -13.19 4.70
N TYR A 295 3.47 -12.21 4.23
CA TYR A 295 3.53 -11.69 2.87
C TYR A 295 3.70 -10.18 2.90
N SER A 296 4.23 -9.62 1.83
CA SER A 296 4.30 -8.17 1.62
C SER A 296 4.13 -7.86 0.14
N MET A 297 3.48 -6.74 -0.17
CA MET A 297 3.15 -6.34 -1.53
C MET A 297 3.43 -4.86 -1.75
N PHE A 298 4.28 -4.57 -2.72
CA PHE A 298 4.75 -3.24 -3.07
C PHE A 298 4.11 -2.82 -4.40
N GLU A 299 3.42 -1.68 -4.39
CA GLU A 299 2.63 -1.22 -5.53
C GLU A 299 2.62 0.31 -5.64
N ALA A 300 2.32 0.81 -6.83
CA ALA A 300 1.99 2.21 -7.04
C ALA A 300 0.65 2.58 -6.36
N ILE A 301 0.48 3.86 -6.03
CA ILE A 301 -0.78 4.37 -5.48
C ILE A 301 -1.83 4.59 -6.58
N HIS A 302 -1.42 4.99 -7.78
CA HIS A 302 -2.32 5.33 -8.87
C HIS A 302 -3.05 4.11 -9.49
N GLY A 303 -4.12 4.41 -10.25
CA GLY A 303 -4.91 3.40 -10.97
C GLY A 303 -4.30 2.92 -12.29
N SER A 304 -5.05 2.10 -13.04
CA SER A 304 -4.60 1.44 -14.27
C SER A 304 -4.56 2.35 -15.51
N ALA A 305 -5.12 3.57 -15.45
CA ALA A 305 -5.13 4.53 -16.56
C ALA A 305 -5.46 3.89 -17.94
N PRO A 306 -6.59 3.18 -18.09
CA PRO A 306 -6.91 2.38 -19.29
C PRO A 306 -6.92 3.23 -20.58
N ARG A 307 -7.28 4.51 -20.46
CA ARG A 307 -7.26 5.48 -21.57
C ARG A 307 -5.88 5.60 -22.23
N MET A 308 -4.78 5.52 -21.47
CA MET A 308 -3.44 5.58 -22.07
C MET A 308 -3.16 4.36 -22.95
N VAL A 309 -3.66 3.18 -22.58
CA VAL A 309 -3.56 1.98 -23.42
C VAL A 309 -4.42 2.12 -24.67
N GLU A 310 -5.66 2.58 -24.52
CA GLU A 310 -6.59 2.79 -25.65
C GLU A 310 -6.06 3.79 -26.68
N GLU A 311 -5.31 4.80 -26.23
CA GLU A 311 -4.66 5.79 -27.08
C GLU A 311 -3.25 5.37 -27.57
N GLY A 312 -2.77 4.17 -27.21
CA GLY A 312 -1.43 3.66 -27.59
C GLY A 312 -0.26 4.41 -26.94
N ARG A 313 -0.48 4.92 -25.72
CA ARG A 313 0.44 5.78 -24.96
C ARG A 313 1.00 5.12 -23.70
N ASP A 314 0.70 3.86 -23.44
CA ASP A 314 1.15 3.11 -22.27
C ASP A 314 2.68 3.04 -22.15
N ILE A 315 3.40 3.01 -23.28
CA ILE A 315 4.88 3.08 -23.30
C ILE A 315 5.43 4.41 -22.76
N TYR A 316 4.62 5.46 -22.70
CA TYR A 316 4.98 6.77 -22.14
C TYR A 316 4.54 6.92 -20.67
N ALA A 317 3.92 5.89 -20.08
CA ALA A 317 3.54 5.92 -18.67
C ALA A 317 4.79 6.00 -17.77
N ASP A 318 4.67 6.75 -16.67
CA ASP A 318 5.74 6.94 -15.70
C ASP A 318 5.93 5.69 -14.81
N PRO A 319 7.09 5.00 -14.87
CA PRO A 319 7.34 3.84 -14.04
C PRO A 319 7.84 4.19 -12.62
N SER A 320 8.05 5.47 -12.31
CA SER A 320 8.69 5.92 -11.08
C SER A 320 7.98 5.45 -9.80
N SER A 321 6.65 5.38 -9.80
CA SER A 321 5.87 4.90 -8.65
C SER A 321 6.18 3.44 -8.29
N VAL A 322 6.21 2.56 -9.29
CA VAL A 322 6.50 1.13 -9.11
C VAL A 322 7.98 0.91 -8.83
N ILE A 323 8.88 1.70 -9.44
CA ILE A 323 10.32 1.65 -9.13
C ILE A 323 10.58 2.08 -7.68
N ARG A 324 9.91 3.15 -7.20
CA ARG A 324 9.95 3.56 -5.78
C ARG A 324 9.39 2.48 -4.86
N ALA A 325 8.29 1.83 -5.25
CA ALA A 325 7.78 0.67 -4.52
C ALA A 325 8.81 -0.48 -4.50
N GLY A 326 9.57 -0.68 -5.58
CA GLY A 326 10.70 -1.60 -5.64
C GLY A 326 11.84 -1.22 -4.67
N ALA A 327 12.15 0.06 -4.51
CA ALA A 327 13.12 0.51 -3.50
C ALA A 327 12.63 0.22 -2.07
N MET A 328 11.34 0.44 -1.80
CA MET A 328 10.72 0.06 -0.53
C MET A 328 10.77 -1.47 -0.30
N LEU A 329 10.56 -2.25 -1.36
CA LEU A 329 10.69 -3.71 -1.33
C LEU A 329 12.09 -4.11 -0.87
N LEU A 330 13.13 -3.57 -1.51
CA LEU A 330 14.53 -3.88 -1.19
C LEU A 330 14.85 -3.59 0.27
N SER A 331 14.44 -2.43 0.78
CA SER A 331 14.63 -2.07 2.19
C SER A 331 13.95 -3.09 3.12
N HIS A 332 12.70 -3.46 2.82
CA HIS A 332 11.93 -4.42 3.61
C HIS A 332 12.52 -5.82 3.66
N ILE A 333 13.10 -6.30 2.55
CA ILE A 333 13.75 -7.62 2.49
C ILE A 333 15.22 -7.62 2.97
N GLY A 334 15.70 -6.50 3.52
CA GLY A 334 17.03 -6.39 4.14
C GLY A 334 18.15 -5.94 3.19
N TYR A 335 17.83 -5.51 1.97
CA TYR A 335 18.75 -4.99 0.96
C TYR A 335 18.80 -3.45 1.01
N GLN A 336 19.12 -2.90 2.19
CA GLN A 336 19.07 -1.45 2.42
C GLN A 336 20.02 -0.67 1.52
N ALA A 337 21.25 -1.18 1.28
CA ALA A 337 22.21 -0.50 0.42
C ALA A 337 21.72 -0.36 -1.03
N GLN A 338 21.08 -1.40 -1.55
CA GLN A 338 20.44 -1.39 -2.87
C GLN A 338 19.23 -0.45 -2.89
N ALA A 339 18.42 -0.44 -1.84
CA ALA A 339 17.30 0.49 -1.69
C ALA A 339 17.75 1.96 -1.74
N ASP A 340 18.76 2.31 -0.94
CA ASP A 340 19.34 3.66 -0.87
C ASP A 340 19.90 4.09 -2.23
N LYS A 341 20.59 3.17 -2.91
CA LYS A 341 21.12 3.39 -4.27
C LYS A 341 20.01 3.69 -5.27
N LEU A 342 18.92 2.92 -5.25
CA LEU A 342 17.78 3.13 -6.13
C LEU A 342 17.03 4.43 -5.84
N PHE A 343 16.83 4.77 -4.56
CA PHE A 343 16.24 6.05 -4.16
C PHE A 343 17.11 7.23 -4.62
N GLY A 344 18.43 7.15 -4.41
CA GLY A 344 19.37 8.17 -4.88
C GLY A 344 19.35 8.34 -6.40
N ALA A 345 19.26 7.24 -7.15
CA ALA A 345 19.15 7.27 -8.61
C ALA A 345 17.85 7.98 -9.07
N LEU A 346 16.70 7.64 -8.46
CA LEU A 346 15.42 8.31 -8.73
C LEU A 346 15.46 9.81 -8.43
N GLU A 347 16.06 10.20 -7.30
CA GLU A 347 16.23 11.60 -6.91
C GLU A 347 17.14 12.35 -7.89
N ALA A 348 18.28 11.75 -8.28
CA ALA A 348 19.19 12.32 -9.28
C ALA A 348 18.49 12.55 -10.62
N CYS A 349 17.73 11.57 -11.13
CA CYS A 349 16.97 11.72 -12.37
C CYS A 349 15.89 12.81 -12.28
N THR A 350 15.22 12.93 -11.12
CA THR A 350 14.20 13.96 -10.86
C THR A 350 14.81 15.37 -10.82
N ASN A 351 16.02 15.51 -10.28
CA ASN A 351 16.72 16.78 -10.15
C ASN A 351 17.40 17.23 -11.44
N GLU A 352 18.09 16.33 -12.14
CA GLU A 352 18.81 16.61 -13.38
C GLU A 352 17.86 16.86 -14.56
N LYS A 353 16.71 16.18 -14.60
CA LYS A 353 15.68 16.30 -15.65
C LYS A 353 16.22 16.12 -17.08
N LYS A 354 17.27 15.30 -17.26
CA LYS A 354 17.84 15.00 -18.59
C LYS A 354 16.82 14.34 -19.51
N LEU A 355 16.02 13.43 -18.96
CA LEU A 355 14.84 12.85 -19.59
C LEU A 355 13.62 13.21 -18.75
N VAL A 356 12.53 13.60 -19.40
CA VAL A 356 11.28 14.01 -18.76
C VAL A 356 10.15 13.14 -19.28
N ILE A 357 9.39 12.54 -18.37
CA ILE A 357 8.16 11.83 -18.72
C ILE A 357 7.00 12.83 -18.73
N THR A 358 6.26 12.85 -19.84
CA THR A 358 5.06 13.70 -20.02
C THR A 358 3.78 12.86 -20.19
N GLY A 359 3.91 11.53 -20.25
CA GLY A 359 2.81 10.64 -20.65
C GLY A 359 2.47 10.71 -22.13
N ARG A 360 3.29 11.36 -22.96
CA ARG A 360 3.03 11.67 -24.38
C ARG A 360 4.32 11.58 -25.20
N THR A 361 4.16 11.67 -26.51
CA THR A 361 5.24 11.58 -27.52
C THR A 361 6.24 12.74 -27.46
N ASP A 362 5.93 13.81 -26.73
CA ASP A 362 6.84 14.95 -26.49
C ASP A 362 7.76 14.73 -25.27
N GLY A 363 7.60 13.60 -24.56
CA GLY A 363 8.48 13.15 -23.48
C GLY A 363 9.16 11.82 -23.82
N CYS A 364 10.01 11.36 -22.91
CA CYS A 364 10.64 10.04 -23.02
C CYS A 364 9.65 8.92 -22.68
N THR A 365 9.93 7.73 -23.19
CA THR A 365 9.25 6.49 -22.82
C THR A 365 9.63 6.04 -21.41
N GLY A 366 8.79 5.24 -20.78
CA GLY A 366 9.12 4.61 -19.50
C GLY A 366 10.37 3.74 -19.58
N ALA A 367 10.63 3.12 -20.73
CA ALA A 367 11.84 2.32 -20.96
C ALA A 367 13.11 3.18 -21.00
N GLU A 368 13.11 4.31 -21.72
CA GLU A 368 14.24 5.24 -21.74
C GLU A 368 14.50 5.84 -20.35
N TYR A 369 13.44 6.15 -19.60
CA TYR A 369 13.58 6.66 -18.24
C TYR A 369 14.15 5.61 -17.28
N ALA A 370 13.75 4.34 -17.42
CA ALA A 370 14.31 3.24 -16.64
C ALA A 370 15.80 3.03 -16.96
N ASP A 371 16.22 3.15 -18.23
CA ASP A 371 17.65 3.11 -18.59
C ASP A 371 18.43 4.29 -17.99
N TYR A 372 17.81 5.46 -17.93
CA TYR A 372 18.41 6.61 -17.27
C TYR A 372 18.59 6.36 -15.76
N ILE A 373 17.61 5.77 -15.08
CA ILE A 373 17.74 5.35 -13.68
C ILE A 373 18.86 4.31 -13.52
N ILE A 374 18.90 3.28 -14.38
CA ILE A 374 19.96 2.25 -14.34
C ILE A 374 21.34 2.89 -14.53
N SER A 375 21.48 3.92 -15.37
CA SER A 375 22.77 4.60 -15.55
C SER A 375 23.28 5.37 -14.33
N LYS A 376 22.42 5.56 -13.31
CA LYS A 376 22.73 6.22 -12.02
C LYS A 376 22.95 5.23 -10.88
N ILE A 377 22.71 3.94 -11.14
CA ILE A 377 23.02 2.81 -10.26
C ILE A 377 24.42 2.34 -10.68
#